data_AF-A0A813ILC4-F1
#
_entry.id   AF-A0A813ILC4-F1
#
_cell.length_a   1.000
_cell.length_b   1.000
_cell.length_c   1.000
_cell.angle_alpha   90.00
_cell.angle_beta   90.00
_cell.angle_gamma   90.00
#
_symmetry.space_group_name_H-M   'P 1'
#
loop_
_entity.id
_entity.type
_entity.pdbx_description
1 polymer ?
#
loop_
_entity_poly.entity_id
_entity_poly.type
_entity_poly.pdbx_seq_one_letter_code
_entity_poly.pdbx_strand_id
1 'polypeptide(L)'
;VQKMITEDGRSYRPKTFQKAVGILKREQMISTQLLKEFEIFVQELNELAASQEAALANVTIPDEFLDPIMSDIMVDPVMLPTSNTIMDRKVIERHIMSNDDDPFNRMPLSVKDLVPQDELRGTIQAFCAKHGIVLGGGDGD
;
A
#
# COMPACT_ATOMS: atom_id res chain seq x y z
N VAL A 1 17.52 -13.71 -13.58
CA VAL A 1 17.28 -14.71 -12.51
C VAL A 1 17.10 -14.05 -11.15
N GLN A 2 18.06 -13.28 -10.62
CA GLN A 2 17.93 -12.56 -9.33
C GLN A 2 16.65 -11.71 -9.23
N LYS A 3 16.31 -10.97 -10.30
CA LYS A 3 15.09 -10.15 -10.36
C LYS A 3 13.78 -10.96 -10.26
N MET A 4 13.72 -12.15 -10.84
CA MET A 4 12.56 -13.06 -10.75
C MET A 4 12.41 -13.65 -9.33
N ILE A 5 13.53 -13.83 -8.62
CA ILE A 5 13.53 -14.33 -7.23
C ILE A 5 13.03 -13.24 -6.27
N THR A 6 13.38 -11.98 -6.51
CA THR A 6 12.89 -10.85 -5.70
C THR A 6 11.44 -10.48 -6.01
N GLU A 7 10.97 -10.71 -7.25
CA GLU A 7 9.58 -10.44 -7.66
C GLU A 7 8.58 -11.50 -7.16
N ASP A 8 9.03 -12.72 -6.85
CA ASP A 8 8.18 -13.75 -6.23
C ASP A 8 8.06 -13.52 -4.71
N GLY A 9 7.23 -12.54 -4.33
CA GLY A 9 6.95 -12.18 -2.94
C GLY A 9 6.37 -13.29 -2.06
N ARG A 10 6.12 -14.49 -2.62
CA ARG A 10 5.63 -15.67 -1.88
C ARG A 10 6.75 -16.57 -1.35
N SER A 11 7.95 -16.51 -1.93
CA SER A 11 9.00 -17.53 -1.70
C SER A 11 10.31 -16.95 -1.16
N TYR A 12 10.65 -15.70 -1.47
CA TYR A 12 11.90 -15.11 -1.03
C TYR A 12 11.83 -14.63 0.42
N ARG A 13 12.71 -15.17 1.27
CA ARG A 13 12.92 -14.72 2.65
C ARG A 13 14.43 -14.61 2.91
N PRO A 14 14.98 -13.41 3.19
CA PRO A 14 16.41 -13.22 3.47
C PRO A 14 16.94 -14.18 4.54
N LYS A 15 16.13 -14.42 5.59
CA LYS A 15 16.45 -15.35 6.69
C LYS A 15 16.64 -16.80 6.23
N THR A 16 15.96 -17.24 5.17
CA THR A 16 16.09 -18.62 4.65
C THR A 16 17.42 -18.80 3.92
N PHE A 17 17.84 -17.81 3.13
CA PHE A 17 19.11 -17.85 2.41
C PHE A 17 20.31 -17.74 3.36
N GLN A 18 20.23 -16.92 4.40
CA GLN A 18 21.25 -16.89 5.46
C GLN A 18 21.38 -18.23 6.19
N LYS A 19 20.26 -18.92 6.47
CA LYS A 19 20.27 -20.27 7.04
C LYS A 19 20.92 -21.28 6.09
N ALA A 20 20.67 -21.20 4.79
CA ALA A 20 21.30 -22.06 3.80
C ALA A 20 22.83 -21.89 3.78
N VAL A 21 23.34 -20.65 3.83
CA VAL A 21 24.78 -20.38 3.97
C VAL A 21 25.34 -21.02 5.25
N GLY A 22 24.63 -20.90 6.37
CA GLY A 22 25.02 -21.52 7.65
C GLY A 22 25.10 -23.04 7.60
N ILE A 23 24.14 -23.69 6.94
CA ILE A 23 24.14 -25.14 6.73
C ILE A 23 25.31 -25.54 5.82
N LEU A 24 25.50 -24.86 4.68
CA LEU A 24 26.58 -25.17 3.74
C LEU A 24 27.98 -24.99 4.36
N LYS A 25 28.15 -24.00 5.25
CA LYS A 25 29.37 -23.84 6.07
C LYS A 25 29.62 -25.00 7.02
N ARG A 26 28.56 -25.48 7.68
CA ARG A 26 28.64 -26.52 8.70
C ARG A 26 28.90 -27.90 8.09
N GLU A 27 28.18 -28.22 7.02
CA GLU A 27 28.22 -29.56 6.41
C GLU A 27 29.44 -29.75 5.46
N GLN A 28 30.15 -28.68 5.08
CA GLN A 28 31.31 -28.70 4.18
C GLN A 28 31.12 -29.52 2.88
N MET A 29 29.88 -29.62 2.40
CA MET A 29 29.53 -30.44 1.22
C MET A 29 29.90 -29.77 -0.12
N ILE A 30 30.43 -28.55 -0.09
CA ILE A 30 30.79 -27.78 -1.27
C ILE A 30 32.19 -27.17 -1.12
N SER A 31 32.82 -26.86 -2.25
CA SER A 31 34.14 -26.23 -2.25
C SER A 31 34.09 -24.83 -1.63
N THR A 32 35.20 -24.42 -1.03
CA THR A 32 35.36 -23.07 -0.44
C THR A 32 35.14 -21.96 -1.47
N GLN A 33 35.44 -22.23 -2.74
CA GLN A 33 35.20 -21.32 -3.84
C GLN A 33 33.70 -21.15 -4.12
N LEU A 34 32.96 -22.27 -4.23
CA LEU A 34 31.52 -22.24 -4.49
C LEU A 34 30.74 -21.64 -3.31
N LEU A 35 31.21 -21.87 -2.08
CA LEU A 35 30.63 -21.24 -0.90
C LEU A 35 30.76 -19.71 -0.94
N LYS A 36 31.93 -19.18 -1.32
CA LYS A 36 32.14 -17.73 -1.46
C LYS A 36 31.26 -17.12 -2.56
N GLU A 37 31.15 -17.80 -3.70
CA GLU A 37 30.27 -17.37 -4.79
C GLU A 37 28.80 -17.33 -4.34
N PHE A 38 28.37 -18.32 -3.56
CA PHE A 38 27.01 -18.36 -3.01
C PHE A 38 26.79 -17.26 -1.95
N GLU A 39 27.78 -16.93 -1.13
CA GLU A 39 27.70 -15.81 -0.18
C GLU A 39 27.54 -14.46 -0.87
N ILE A 40 28.35 -14.19 -1.91
CA ILE A 40 28.25 -12.98 -2.72
C ILE A 40 26.86 -12.90 -3.37
N PHE A 41 26.39 -14.01 -3.94
CA PHE A 41 25.06 -14.09 -4.54
C PHE A 41 23.94 -13.78 -3.54
N VAL A 42 24.00 -14.31 -2.32
CA VAL A 42 23.01 -14.02 -1.26
C VAL A 42 23.08 -12.56 -0.82
N GLN A 43 24.28 -11.98 -0.76
CA GLN A 43 24.46 -10.57 -0.44
C GLN A 43 23.81 -9.66 -1.49
N GLU A 44 24.11 -9.87 -2.77
CA GLU A 44 23.50 -9.11 -3.88
C GLU A 44 21.98 -9.22 -3.88
N LEU A 45 21.44 -10.41 -3.56
CA LEU A 45 19.99 -10.64 -3.48
C LEU A 45 19.34 -9.85 -2.33
N ASN A 46 19.99 -9.81 -1.17
CA ASN A 46 19.50 -9.03 -0.02
C ASN A 46 19.56 -7.52 -0.30
N GLU A 47 20.61 -7.04 -0.96
CA GLU A 47 20.74 -5.62 -1.35
C GLU A 47 19.66 -5.23 -2.39
N LEU A 48 19.42 -6.09 -3.39
CA LEU A 48 18.36 -5.88 -4.37
C LEU A 48 16.97 -5.88 -3.70
N ALA A 49 16.70 -6.82 -2.80
CA ALA A 49 15.45 -6.87 -2.06
C ALA A 49 15.25 -5.63 -1.17
N ALA A 50 16.28 -5.20 -0.44
CA ALA A 50 16.23 -3.99 0.39
C ALA A 50 16.00 -2.73 -0.45
N SER A 51 16.61 -2.63 -1.64
CA SER A 51 16.39 -1.51 -2.56
C SER A 51 14.97 -1.49 -3.15
N GLN A 52 14.38 -2.66 -3.41
CA GLN A 52 12.99 -2.78 -3.87
C GLN A 52 12.00 -2.47 -2.73
N GLU A 53 12.26 -2.94 -1.51
CA GLU A 53 11.45 -2.66 -0.33
C GLU A 53 11.51 -1.17 0.05
N ALA A 54 12.67 -0.52 -0.09
CA ALA A 54 12.82 0.93 0.07
C ALA A 54 12.11 1.76 -1.02
N ALA A 55 11.94 1.22 -2.23
CA ALA A 55 11.14 1.84 -3.29
C ALA A 55 9.62 1.72 -3.03
N LEU A 56 9.19 0.66 -2.33
CA LEU A 56 7.79 0.47 -1.90
C LEU A 56 7.44 1.23 -0.61
N ALA A 57 8.43 1.49 0.27
CA ALA A 57 8.19 2.05 1.61
C ALA A 57 8.09 3.59 1.70
N ASN A 58 8.30 4.34 0.60
CA ASN A 58 8.35 5.81 0.63
C ASN A 58 7.30 6.50 -0.26
N VAL A 59 6.14 5.88 -0.45
CA VAL A 59 5.03 6.60 -1.08
C VAL A 59 4.25 7.32 0.01
N THR A 60 4.67 8.54 0.33
CA THR A 60 3.86 9.45 1.14
C THR A 60 2.62 9.80 0.35
N ILE A 61 1.48 9.27 0.77
CA ILE A 61 0.18 9.64 0.21
C ILE A 61 -0.12 11.08 0.65
N PRO A 62 -0.43 12.00 -0.28
CA PRO A 62 -0.89 13.33 0.08
C PRO A 62 -2.16 13.28 0.96
N ASP A 63 -2.22 14.12 2.00
CA ASP A 63 -3.37 14.18 2.91
C ASP A 63 -4.69 14.49 2.19
N GLU A 64 -4.63 15.22 1.06
CA GLU A 64 -5.77 15.52 0.19
C GLU A 64 -6.41 14.28 -0.48
N PHE A 65 -5.71 13.14 -0.49
CA PHE A 65 -6.23 11.88 -1.02
C PHE A 65 -6.79 10.98 0.08
N LEU A 66 -6.58 11.33 1.35
CA LEU A 66 -6.99 10.55 2.49
C LEU A 66 -8.37 10.98 3.00
N ASP A 67 -9.17 10.00 3.39
CA ASP A 67 -10.43 10.24 4.06
C ASP A 67 -10.17 10.86 5.45
N PRO A 68 -10.85 11.97 5.80
CA PRO A 68 -10.62 12.67 7.07
C PRO A 68 -11.00 11.88 8.32
N ILE A 69 -11.76 10.78 8.20
CA ILE A 69 -12.17 9.91 9.30
C ILE A 69 -11.38 8.60 9.27
N MET A 70 -11.37 7.92 8.13
CA MET A 70 -10.75 6.60 7.99
C MET A 70 -9.22 6.69 7.81
N SER A 71 -8.69 7.86 7.44
CA SER A 71 -7.26 8.06 7.12
C SER A 71 -6.73 7.08 6.07
N ASP A 72 -7.61 6.63 5.16
CA ASP A 72 -7.31 5.73 4.05
C ASP A 72 -7.60 6.45 2.73
N ILE A 73 -7.03 5.97 1.62
CA ILE A 73 -7.21 6.59 0.30
C ILE A 73 -8.68 6.55 -0.11
N MET A 74 -9.23 7.70 -0.46
CA MET A 74 -10.59 7.83 -0.98
C MET A 74 -10.71 7.13 -2.33
N VAL A 75 -11.65 6.20 -2.45
CA VAL A 75 -11.94 5.49 -3.71
C VAL A 75 -12.93 6.30 -4.55
N ASP A 76 -13.94 6.87 -3.90
CA ASP A 76 -14.92 7.74 -4.55
C ASP A 76 -15.09 9.04 -3.74
N PRO A 77 -14.20 10.03 -3.95
CA PRO A 77 -14.23 11.28 -3.20
C PRO A 77 -15.49 12.10 -3.52
N VAL A 78 -16.17 12.55 -2.47
CA VAL A 78 -17.36 13.42 -2.55
C VAL A 78 -17.18 14.62 -1.62
N MET A 79 -17.65 15.78 -2.08
CA MET A 79 -17.63 17.02 -1.30
C MET A 79 -18.97 17.20 -0.57
N LEU A 80 -18.88 17.54 0.71
CA LEU A 80 -20.00 17.91 1.56
C LEU A 80 -20.24 19.42 1.41
N PRO A 81 -21.40 19.88 0.91
CA PRO A 81 -21.64 21.31 0.65
C PRO A 81 -21.72 22.17 1.93
N THR A 82 -21.99 21.54 3.07
CA THR A 82 -22.13 22.20 4.38
C THR A 82 -20.78 22.54 5.00
N SER A 83 -19.82 21.61 4.97
CA SER A 83 -18.47 21.78 5.55
C SER A 83 -17.40 22.15 4.52
N ASN A 84 -17.68 21.98 3.22
CA ASN A 84 -16.70 21.97 2.14
C ASN A 84 -15.59 20.93 2.34
N THR A 85 -15.85 19.89 3.13
CA THR A 85 -14.92 18.78 3.35
C THR A 85 -15.12 17.73 2.26
N ILE A 86 -14.02 17.16 1.77
CA ILE A 86 -14.02 16.04 0.83
C ILE A 86 -13.72 14.77 1.63
N MET A 87 -14.51 13.72 1.42
CA MET A 87 -14.34 12.41 2.05
C MET A 87 -14.84 11.29 1.15
N ASP A 88 -14.62 10.04 1.51
CA ASP A 88 -15.08 8.89 0.72
C ASP A 88 -16.60 8.72 0.82
N ARG A 89 -17.24 8.48 -0.33
CA ARG A 89 -18.69 8.28 -0.45
C ARG A 89 -19.21 7.22 0.53
N LYS A 90 -18.55 6.07 0.66
CA LYS A 90 -19.04 4.98 1.50
C LYS A 90 -19.04 5.37 2.98
N VAL A 91 -18.06 6.16 3.40
CA VAL A 91 -17.92 6.62 4.78
C VAL A 91 -19.04 7.60 5.12
N ILE A 92 -19.28 8.60 4.27
CA ILE A 92 -20.34 9.59 4.52
C ILE A 92 -21.75 8.99 4.36
N GLU A 93 -21.97 8.09 3.40
CA GLU A 93 -23.27 7.44 3.25
C GLU A 93 -23.64 6.61 4.48
N ARG A 94 -22.68 5.89 5.06
CA ARG A 94 -22.88 5.14 6.31
C ARG A 94 -23.23 6.05 7.49
N HIS A 95 -22.60 7.22 7.56
CA HIS A 95 -22.88 8.21 8.59
C HIS A 95 -24.29 8.81 8.43
N ILE A 96 -24.64 9.26 7.22
CA ILE A 96 -25.96 9.83 6.93
C ILE A 96 -27.07 8.81 7.21
N MET A 97 -26.88 7.53 6.88
CA MET A 97 -27.84 6.45 7.21
C MET A 97 -28.12 6.32 8.72
N SER A 98 -27.23 6.81 9.58
CA SER A 98 -27.36 6.73 11.04
C SER A 98 -27.82 8.04 11.68
N ASN A 99 -27.38 9.20 11.15
CA ASN A 99 -27.48 10.48 11.83
C ASN A 99 -28.09 11.63 11.00
N ASP A 100 -28.30 11.47 9.69
CA ASP A 100 -28.84 12.49 8.76
C ASP A 100 -28.15 13.88 8.85
N ASP A 101 -26.89 13.93 9.30
CA ASP A 101 -26.10 15.15 9.45
C ASP A 101 -24.67 15.01 8.90
N ASP A 102 -23.98 16.15 8.82
CA ASP A 102 -22.57 16.26 8.48
C ASP A 102 -21.70 16.02 9.74
N PRO A 103 -20.71 15.10 9.70
CA PRO A 103 -19.94 14.71 10.86
C PRO A 103 -19.03 15.84 11.42
N PHE A 104 -18.76 16.89 10.64
CA PHE A 104 -17.84 17.98 11.01
C PHE A 104 -18.55 19.18 11.63
N ASN A 105 -19.77 19.50 11.19
CA ASN A 105 -20.51 20.68 11.64
C ASN A 105 -21.93 20.38 12.16
N ARG A 106 -22.39 19.12 12.08
CA ARG A 106 -23.73 18.66 12.50
C ARG A 106 -24.89 19.37 11.81
N MET A 107 -24.65 19.93 10.62
CA MET A 107 -25.71 20.47 9.80
C MET A 107 -26.45 19.32 9.10
N PRO A 108 -27.78 19.44 8.88
CA PRO A 108 -28.53 18.43 8.15
C PRO A 108 -27.94 18.20 6.76
N LEU A 109 -27.71 16.94 6.40
CA LEU A 109 -27.08 16.55 5.15
C LEU A 109 -27.71 15.28 4.61
N SER A 110 -28.06 15.29 3.31
CA SER A 110 -28.64 14.13 2.63
C SER A 110 -27.65 13.55 1.61
N VAL A 111 -27.77 12.25 1.30
CA VAL A 111 -26.93 11.58 0.28
C VAL A 111 -27.02 12.25 -1.10
N LYS A 112 -28.19 12.80 -1.45
CA LYS A 112 -28.42 13.55 -2.71
C LYS A 112 -27.68 14.88 -2.78
N ASP A 113 -27.28 15.43 -1.64
CA ASP A 113 -26.61 16.73 -1.54
C ASP A 113 -25.08 16.59 -1.74
N LEU A 114 -24.57 15.36 -1.78
CA LEU A 114 -23.16 15.04 -1.99
C LEU A 114 -22.74 15.37 -3.43
N VAL A 115 -21.66 16.15 -3.57
CA VAL A 115 -21.13 16.57 -4.87
C VAL A 115 -19.94 15.69 -5.26
N PRO A 116 -20.04 14.85 -6.30
CA PRO A 116 -18.92 14.00 -6.74
C PRO A 116 -17.69 14.81 -7.14
N GLN A 117 -16.49 14.34 -6.76
CA GLN A 117 -15.21 14.96 -7.12
C GLN A 117 -14.49 14.11 -8.19
N ASP A 118 -15.04 14.08 -9.41
CA ASP A 118 -14.53 13.21 -10.49
C ASP A 118 -13.08 13.53 -10.89
N GLU A 119 -12.69 14.81 -10.86
CA GLU A 119 -11.31 15.23 -11.17
C GLU A 119 -10.31 14.74 -10.12
N LEU A 120 -10.66 14.87 -8.83
CA LEU A 120 -9.84 14.37 -7.73
C LEU A 120 -9.76 12.85 -7.78
N ARG A 121 -10.88 12.17 -8.06
CA ARG A 121 -10.89 10.71 -8.25
C ARG A 121 -9.91 10.27 -9.33
N GLY A 122 -9.88 10.97 -10.47
CA GLY A 122 -8.92 10.70 -11.55
C GLY A 122 -7.47 10.91 -11.11
N THR A 123 -7.21 11.96 -10.32
CA THR A 123 -5.87 12.26 -9.78
C THR A 123 -5.40 11.19 -8.80
N ILE A 124 -6.27 10.77 -7.87
CA ILE A 124 -6.01 9.68 -6.92
C ILE A 124 -5.72 8.38 -7.67
N GLN A 125 -6.55 8.03 -8.66
CA GLN A 125 -6.34 6.82 -9.46
C GLN A 125 -5.00 6.84 -10.23
N ALA A 126 -4.65 7.98 -10.81
CA ALA A 126 -3.36 8.14 -11.49
C ALA A 126 -2.17 8.00 -10.52
N PHE A 127 -2.30 8.56 -9.31
CA PHE A 127 -1.31 8.40 -8.26
C PHE A 127 -1.18 6.94 -7.85
N CYS A 128 -2.28 6.26 -7.55
CA CYS A 128 -2.29 4.86 -7.17
C CYS A 128 -1.68 3.96 -8.26
N ALA A 129 -2.04 4.19 -9.53
CA ALA A 129 -1.48 3.45 -10.65
C ALA A 129 0.05 3.67 -10.80
N LYS A 130 0.52 4.91 -10.63
CA LYS A 130 1.94 5.26 -10.68
C LYS A 130 2.75 4.61 -9.55
N HIS A 131 2.13 4.47 -8.39
CA HIS A 131 2.77 3.98 -7.17
C HIS A 131 2.46 2.51 -6.84
N GLY A 132 1.69 1.81 -7.70
CA GLY A 132 1.31 0.41 -7.49
C GLY A 132 0.37 0.19 -6.30
N ILE A 133 -0.38 1.20 -5.88
CA ILE A 133 -1.32 1.13 -4.77
C ILE A 133 -2.64 0.50 -5.24
N VAL A 134 -3.13 -0.50 -4.51
CA VAL A 134 -4.41 -1.15 -4.79
C VAL A 134 -5.52 -0.41 -4.04
N LEU A 135 -6.43 0.21 -4.78
CA LEU A 135 -7.62 0.87 -4.24
C LEU A 135 -8.68 -0.17 -3.84
N GLY A 136 -9.19 -0.10 -2.61
CA GLY A 136 -10.36 -0.89 -2.17
C GLY A 136 -10.07 -2.29 -1.63
N GLY A 137 -8.96 -2.49 -0.92
CA GLY A 137 -8.54 -3.77 -0.34
C GLY A 137 -9.16 -4.15 1.02
N GLY A 138 -10.31 -3.61 1.41
CA GLY A 138 -10.90 -3.86 2.74
C GLY A 138 -12.43 -3.92 2.71
N ASP A 139 -12.94 -5.15 2.73
CA ASP A 139 -14.07 -5.67 3.53
C ASP A 139 -14.81 -6.76 2.74
N GLY A 140 -14.16 -7.92 2.70
CA GLY A 140 -14.73 -9.18 2.31
C GLY A 140 -14.25 -10.26 3.28
N ASP A 141 -14.76 -10.20 4.51
CA ASP A 141 -14.87 -11.32 5.45
C ASP A 141 -16.07 -11.10 6.38
#